data_AF-A0A945D232-F1
#
_entry.id   AF-A0A945D232-F1
#
_cell.length_a   1.000
_cell.length_b   1.000
_cell.length_c   1.000
_cell.angle_alpha   90.00
_cell.angle_beta   90.00
_cell.angle_gamma   90.00
#
_symmetry.space_group_name_H-M   'P 1'
#
loop_
_entity.id
_entity.type
_entity.pdbx_description
1 polymer ?
#
loop_
_entity_poly.entity_id
_entity_poly.type
_entity_poly.pdbx_seq_one_letter_code
_entity_poly.pdbx_strand_id
1 'polypeptide(L)'
;MFSFLDALKNVSSSTEYKEALAKSQQVLESSRGNLSDLKGQRRNLLLDGADQDIDKFDKEIVGVSREIERLQLAIVTLNERLAEAEAREESEDLDEQLTEARQALDRGIELIKEYGAHTTTIAEILLELRDKNKIIRSANTAASNAGREDRINMPEHVACSLPGGEYRSLEASVKLPSSTNSYNLVWPPSNP
;
A
#
# COMPACT_ATOMS: atom_id res chain seq x y z
N MET A 1 5.04 -36.06 -21.08
CA MET A 1 6.48 -35.98 -20.76
C MET A 1 6.78 -34.51 -20.53
N PHE A 2 7.01 -34.09 -19.29
CA PHE A 2 7.23 -32.68 -18.95
C PHE A 2 8.59 -32.29 -19.52
N SER A 3 8.63 -31.39 -20.51
CA SER A 3 9.89 -30.97 -21.14
C SER A 3 10.49 -29.82 -20.36
N PHE A 4 11.73 -29.97 -19.91
CA PHE A 4 12.55 -28.92 -19.33
C PHE A 4 12.50 -27.58 -20.11
N LEU A 5 12.47 -27.66 -21.45
CA LEU A 5 12.41 -26.48 -22.31
C LEU A 5 11.06 -25.76 -22.26
N ASP A 6 9.97 -26.46 -21.94
CA ASP A 6 8.64 -25.85 -21.82
C ASP A 6 8.52 -25.07 -20.50
N ALA A 7 9.14 -25.57 -19.43
CA ALA A 7 9.19 -24.88 -18.13
C ALA A 7 10.02 -23.59 -18.15
N LEU A 8 10.96 -23.43 -19.08
CA LEU A 8 11.77 -22.22 -19.22
C LEU A 8 11.20 -21.16 -20.17
N LYS A 9 10.25 -21.52 -21.04
CA LYS A 9 9.76 -20.64 -22.11
C LYS A 9 8.45 -19.93 -21.80
N ASN A 10 7.64 -20.48 -20.89
CA ASN A 10 6.28 -20.00 -20.64
C ASN A 10 6.05 -19.51 -19.20
N VAL A 11 7.12 -19.22 -18.46
CA VAL A 11 7.06 -18.82 -17.06
C VAL A 11 7.47 -17.35 -16.94
N SER A 12 6.60 -16.55 -16.33
CA SER A 12 6.70 -15.08 -16.31
C SER A 12 6.62 -14.47 -14.92
N SER A 13 6.03 -15.16 -13.95
CA SER A 13 5.89 -14.70 -12.56
C SER A 13 6.66 -15.54 -11.55
N SER A 14 6.97 -14.97 -10.39
CA SER A 14 7.61 -15.66 -9.26
C SER A 14 6.83 -16.90 -8.82
N THR A 15 5.50 -16.85 -8.87
CA THR A 15 4.63 -17.98 -8.52
C THR A 15 4.77 -19.13 -9.52
N GLU A 16 4.75 -18.83 -10.81
CA GLU A 16 4.96 -19.84 -11.86
C GLU A 16 6.38 -20.44 -11.80
N TYR A 17 7.41 -19.64 -11.46
CA TYR A 17 8.77 -20.14 -11.24
C TYR A 17 8.85 -21.09 -10.04
N LYS A 18 8.18 -20.78 -8.92
CA LYS A 18 8.09 -21.66 -7.73
C LYS A 18 7.44 -23.00 -8.07
N GLU A 19 6.35 -22.99 -8.84
CA GLU A 19 5.69 -24.22 -9.27
C GLU A 19 6.56 -25.07 -10.21
N ALA A 20 7.22 -24.43 -11.18
CA ALA A 20 8.13 -25.10 -12.11
C ALA A 20 9.32 -25.73 -11.38
N LEU A 21 9.83 -25.04 -10.35
CA LEU A 21 10.93 -25.52 -9.52
C LEU A 21 10.51 -26.73 -8.67
N ALA A 22 9.34 -26.68 -8.02
CA ALA A 22 8.81 -27.80 -7.24
C ALA A 22 8.61 -29.05 -8.12
N LYS A 23 8.03 -28.88 -9.32
CA LYS A 23 7.87 -29.97 -10.30
C LYS A 23 9.23 -30.53 -10.73
N SER A 24 10.21 -29.67 -11.02
CA SER A 24 11.55 -30.10 -11.45
C SER A 24 12.30 -30.87 -10.34
N GLN A 25 12.15 -30.45 -9.08
CA GLN A 25 12.73 -31.17 -7.94
C GLN A 25 12.10 -32.55 -7.74
N GLN A 26 10.77 -32.65 -7.86
CA GLN A 26 10.06 -33.93 -7.76
C GLN A 26 10.51 -34.91 -8.85
N VAL A 27 10.65 -34.44 -10.09
CA VAL A 27 11.14 -35.25 -11.21
C VAL A 27 12.59 -35.67 -10.99
N LEU A 28 13.46 -34.75 -10.54
CA LEU A 28 14.86 -35.06 -10.23
C LEU A 28 14.99 -36.19 -9.20
N GLU A 29 14.20 -36.13 -8.12
CA GLU A 29 14.26 -37.15 -7.07
C GLU A 29 13.73 -38.50 -7.56
N SER A 30 12.67 -38.48 -8.38
CA SER A 30 12.16 -39.68 -9.05
C SER A 30 13.21 -40.30 -9.99
N SER A 31 13.91 -39.47 -10.78
CA SER A 31 14.98 -39.93 -11.67
C SER A 31 16.18 -40.51 -10.92
N ARG A 32 16.52 -39.96 -9.74
CA ARG A 32 17.56 -40.51 -8.86
C ARG A 32 17.19 -41.88 -8.30
N GLY A 33 15.93 -42.05 -7.88
CA GLY A 33 15.39 -43.36 -7.48
C GLY A 33 15.54 -44.38 -8.60
N ASN A 34 15.05 -44.04 -9.80
CA ASN A 34 15.17 -44.89 -10.98
C ASN A 34 16.63 -45.25 -11.31
N LEU A 35 17.56 -44.28 -11.24
CA LEU A 35 18.98 -44.54 -11.47
C LEU A 35 19.57 -45.53 -10.44
N SER A 36 19.16 -45.41 -9.17
CA SER A 36 19.58 -46.33 -8.12
C SER A 36 19.07 -47.75 -8.39
N ASP A 37 17.80 -47.88 -8.77
CA ASP A 37 17.18 -49.17 -9.09
C ASP A 37 17.84 -49.83 -10.30
N LEU A 38 18.08 -49.07 -11.38
CA LEU A 38 18.79 -49.56 -12.57
C LEU A 38 20.21 -50.04 -12.23
N LYS A 39 20.94 -49.31 -11.37
CA LYS A 39 22.27 -49.73 -10.89
C LYS A 39 22.21 -51.00 -10.04
N GLY A 40 21.17 -51.16 -9.22
CA GLY A 40 20.92 -52.37 -8.44
C GLY A 40 20.64 -53.59 -9.33
N GLN A 41 19.76 -53.44 -10.33
CA GLN A 41 19.42 -54.48 -11.28
C GLN A 41 20.63 -54.87 -12.15
N ARG A 42 21.40 -53.89 -12.63
CA ARG A 42 22.66 -54.13 -13.35
C ARG A 42 23.65 -54.95 -12.51
N ARG A 43 23.79 -54.67 -11.21
CA ARG A 43 24.68 -55.44 -10.32
C ARG A 43 24.29 -56.92 -10.27
N ASN A 44 22.99 -57.22 -10.25
CA ASN A 44 22.51 -58.60 -10.25
C ASN A 44 22.77 -59.30 -11.59
N LEU A 45 22.58 -58.59 -12.71
CA LEU A 45 22.85 -59.13 -14.06
C LEU A 45 24.33 -59.40 -14.32
N LEU A 46 25.26 -58.73 -13.64
CA LEU A 46 26.70 -59.00 -13.78
C LEU A 46 27.12 -60.37 -13.24
N LEU A 47 26.28 -61.03 -12.44
CA LEU A 47 26.58 -62.35 -11.87
C LEU A 47 26.10 -63.48 -12.78
N ASP A 48 24.87 -63.39 -13.30
CA ASP A 48 24.20 -64.50 -14.01
C ASP A 48 23.48 -64.07 -15.32
N GLY A 49 23.63 -62.82 -15.75
CA GLY A 49 22.89 -62.24 -16.89
C GLY A 49 23.60 -62.40 -18.23
N ALA A 50 22.83 -62.21 -19.32
CA ALA A 50 23.39 -62.14 -20.67
C ALA A 50 23.98 -60.75 -20.96
N ASP A 51 25.10 -60.71 -21.68
CA ASP A 51 25.78 -59.45 -22.07
C ASP A 51 24.85 -58.44 -22.75
N GLN A 52 23.90 -58.93 -23.56
CA GLN A 52 22.91 -58.08 -24.24
C GLN A 52 21.98 -57.34 -23.27
N ASP A 53 21.68 -57.90 -22.11
CA ASP A 53 20.83 -57.24 -21.12
C ASP A 53 21.65 -56.23 -20.31
N ILE A 54 22.93 -56.52 -20.02
CA ILE A 54 23.85 -55.57 -19.40
C ILE A 54 23.99 -54.30 -20.27
N ASP A 55 24.15 -54.46 -21.59
CA ASP A 55 24.26 -53.35 -22.55
C ASP A 55 22.98 -52.47 -22.59
N LYS A 56 21.80 -53.06 -22.45
CA LYS A 56 20.54 -52.29 -22.37
C LYS A 56 20.51 -51.43 -21.11
N PHE A 57 20.83 -52.02 -19.96
CA PHE A 57 20.88 -51.30 -18.69
C PHE A 57 21.92 -50.18 -18.71
N ASP A 58 23.10 -50.41 -19.31
CA ASP A 58 24.12 -49.37 -19.41
C ASP A 58 23.66 -48.18 -20.26
N LYS A 59 22.96 -48.42 -21.38
CA LYS A 59 22.35 -47.35 -22.18
C LYS A 59 21.28 -46.58 -21.39
N GLU A 60 20.44 -47.28 -20.64
CA GLU A 60 19.38 -46.66 -19.84
C GLU A 60 19.96 -45.83 -18.69
N ILE A 61 20.97 -46.34 -17.98
CA ILE A 61 21.72 -45.62 -16.93
C ILE A 61 22.33 -44.34 -17.48
N VAL A 62 22.96 -44.38 -18.65
CA VAL A 62 23.51 -43.18 -19.30
C VAL A 62 22.40 -42.19 -19.66
N GLY A 63 21.26 -42.67 -20.17
CA GLY A 63 20.10 -41.84 -20.47
C GLY A 63 19.58 -41.10 -19.24
N VAL A 64 19.32 -41.84 -18.15
CA VAL A 64 18.82 -41.26 -16.88
C VAL A 64 19.85 -40.34 -16.23
N SER A 65 21.14 -40.67 -16.29
CA SER A 65 22.20 -39.81 -15.74
C SER A 65 22.27 -38.46 -16.45
N ARG A 66 22.18 -38.44 -17.78
CA ARG A 66 22.12 -37.20 -18.57
C ARG A 66 20.86 -36.38 -18.26
N GLU A 67 19.74 -37.04 -18.02
CA GLU A 67 18.50 -36.35 -17.66
C GLU A 67 18.60 -35.70 -16.27
N ILE A 68 19.22 -36.39 -15.31
CA ILE A 68 19.52 -35.83 -13.98
C ILE A 68 20.41 -34.57 -14.11
N GLU A 69 21.47 -34.62 -14.92
CA GLU A 69 22.34 -33.45 -15.15
C GLU A 69 21.56 -32.26 -15.74
N ARG A 70 20.69 -32.52 -16.71
CA ARG A 70 19.81 -31.49 -17.29
C ARG A 70 18.85 -30.90 -16.26
N LEU A 71 18.22 -31.73 -15.44
CA LEU A 71 17.31 -31.30 -14.38
C LEU A 71 18.04 -30.50 -13.29
N GLN A 72 19.28 -30.85 -12.96
CA GLN A 72 20.09 -30.07 -12.02
C GLN A 72 20.41 -28.68 -12.58
N LEU A 73 20.84 -28.60 -13.85
CA LEU A 73 21.07 -27.31 -14.52
C LEU A 73 19.77 -26.49 -14.61
N ALA A 74 18.64 -27.17 -14.85
CA ALA A 74 17.32 -26.55 -14.89
C ALA A 74 16.96 -25.88 -13.57
N ILE A 75 17.15 -26.59 -12.46
CA ILE A 75 16.84 -26.07 -11.13
C ILE A 75 17.71 -24.87 -10.80
N VAL A 76 19.01 -24.88 -11.15
CA VAL A 76 19.88 -23.72 -10.96
C VAL A 76 19.35 -22.52 -11.75
N THR A 77 19.06 -22.71 -13.03
CA THR A 77 18.56 -21.64 -13.91
C THR A 77 17.20 -21.10 -13.42
N LEU A 78 16.29 -21.98 -12.96
CA LEU A 78 14.99 -21.58 -12.43
C LEU A 78 15.11 -20.77 -11.13
N ASN A 79 16.07 -21.11 -10.26
CA ASN A 79 16.33 -20.33 -9.05
C ASN A 79 16.83 -18.91 -9.38
N GLU A 80 17.77 -18.78 -10.33
CA GLU A 80 18.27 -17.47 -10.76
C GLU A 80 17.14 -16.60 -11.31
N ARG A 81 16.32 -17.17 -12.20
CA ARG A 81 15.16 -16.45 -12.77
C ARG A 81 14.07 -16.15 -11.76
N LEU A 82 13.87 -17.01 -10.77
CA LEU A 82 12.94 -16.76 -9.67
C LEU A 82 13.37 -15.51 -8.88
N ALA A 83 14.65 -15.41 -8.52
CA ALA A 83 15.18 -14.27 -7.80
C ALA A 83 15.03 -12.96 -8.61
N GLU A 84 15.28 -13.01 -9.92
CA GLU A 84 15.06 -11.86 -10.81
C GLU A 84 13.58 -11.46 -10.91
N ALA A 85 12.68 -12.44 -10.95
CA ALA A 85 11.24 -12.19 -11.00
C ALA A 85 10.73 -11.59 -9.68
N GLU A 86 11.14 -12.14 -8.54
CA GLU A 86 10.77 -11.61 -7.21
C GLU A 86 11.27 -10.17 -7.02
N ALA A 87 12.52 -9.88 -7.38
CA ALA A 87 13.05 -8.53 -7.29
C ALA A 87 12.32 -7.53 -8.21
N ARG A 88 11.89 -7.98 -9.39
CA ARG A 88 11.12 -7.15 -10.31
C ARG A 88 9.72 -6.86 -9.75
N GLU A 89 9.01 -7.90 -9.31
CA GLU A 89 7.67 -7.78 -8.74
C GLU A 89 7.68 -6.88 -7.50
N GLU A 90 8.68 -7.01 -6.61
CA GLU A 90 8.84 -6.13 -5.45
C GLU A 90 9.11 -4.68 -5.84
N SER A 91 9.93 -4.44 -6.87
CA SER A 91 10.18 -3.10 -7.40
C SER A 91 8.93 -2.49 -8.03
N GLU A 92 8.15 -3.26 -8.77
CA GLU A 92 6.91 -2.80 -9.42
C GLU A 92 5.84 -2.43 -8.38
N ASP A 93 5.67 -3.25 -7.33
CA ASP A 93 4.77 -2.94 -6.20
C ASP A 93 5.21 -1.67 -5.46
N LEU A 94 6.51 -1.51 -5.20
CA LEU A 94 7.05 -0.30 -4.57
C LEU A 94 6.83 0.95 -5.45
N ASP A 95 7.03 0.85 -6.76
CA ASP A 95 6.81 1.95 -7.69
C ASP A 95 5.33 2.35 -7.77
N GLU A 96 4.41 1.39 -7.69
CA GLU A 96 2.97 1.65 -7.62
C GLU A 96 2.63 2.41 -6.33
N GLN A 97 3.10 1.93 -5.17
CA GLN A 97 2.90 2.58 -3.87
C GLN A 97 3.47 4.00 -3.83
N LEU A 98 4.67 4.21 -4.40
CA LEU A 98 5.28 5.53 -4.48
C LEU A 98 4.52 6.47 -5.41
N THR A 99 3.92 5.94 -6.48
CA THR A 99 3.09 6.71 -7.40
C THR A 99 1.81 7.17 -6.70
N GLU A 100 1.12 6.28 -5.98
CA GLU A 100 -0.07 6.63 -5.19
C GLU A 100 0.27 7.66 -4.11
N ALA A 101 1.38 7.46 -3.37
CA ALA A 101 1.83 8.38 -2.33
C ALA A 101 2.13 9.79 -2.88
N ARG A 102 2.69 9.89 -4.09
CA ARG A 102 2.92 11.18 -4.77
C ARG A 102 1.62 11.86 -5.14
N GLN A 103 0.64 11.12 -5.68
CA GLN A 103 -0.68 11.68 -6.00
C GLN A 103 -1.39 12.16 -4.73
N ALA A 104 -1.30 11.41 -3.62
CA ALA A 104 -1.84 11.81 -2.33
C ALA A 104 -1.16 13.07 -1.77
N LEU A 105 0.17 13.19 -1.93
CA LEU A 105 0.91 14.40 -1.58
C LEU A 105 0.43 15.62 -2.37
N ASP A 106 0.34 15.49 -3.70
CA ASP A 106 -0.12 16.57 -4.58
C ASP A 106 -1.54 17.02 -4.19
N ARG A 107 -2.45 16.08 -3.96
CA ARG A 107 -3.80 16.40 -3.48
C ARG A 107 -3.80 17.03 -2.10
N GLY A 108 -2.94 16.58 -1.19
CA GLY A 108 -2.76 17.18 0.13
C GLY A 108 -2.32 18.65 0.04
N ILE A 109 -1.41 18.98 -0.88
CA ILE A 109 -0.96 20.35 -1.13
C ILE A 109 -2.12 21.22 -1.65
N GLU A 110 -2.94 20.70 -2.57
CA GLU A 110 -4.13 21.40 -3.06
C GLU A 110 -5.14 21.68 -1.95
N LEU A 111 -5.42 20.69 -1.10
CA LEU A 111 -6.32 20.84 0.04
C LEU A 111 -5.85 21.92 1.02
N ILE A 112 -4.54 22.07 1.23
CA ILE A 112 -3.98 23.14 2.07
C ILE A 112 -4.22 24.53 1.42
N LYS A 113 -4.14 24.62 0.10
CA LYS A 113 -4.45 25.88 -0.63
C LYS A 113 -5.94 26.21 -0.55
N GLU A 114 -6.81 25.24 -0.79
CA GLU A 114 -8.28 25.37 -0.64
C GLU A 114 -8.64 25.80 0.79
N TYR A 115 -8.04 25.15 1.79
CA TYR A 115 -8.17 25.52 3.19
C TYR A 115 -7.81 26.98 3.44
N GLY A 116 -6.71 27.47 2.89
CA GLY A 116 -6.30 28.88 3.03
C GLY A 116 -7.31 29.89 2.49
N ALA A 117 -7.95 29.58 1.36
CA ALA A 117 -9.02 30.42 0.82
C ALA A 117 -10.23 30.42 1.76
N HIS A 118 -10.65 29.24 2.23
CA HIS A 118 -11.78 29.12 3.13
C HIS A 118 -11.55 29.77 4.49
N THR A 119 -10.36 29.65 5.08
CA THR A 119 -10.07 30.30 6.37
C THR A 119 -10.11 31.81 6.28
N THR A 120 -9.69 32.39 5.15
CA THR A 120 -9.81 33.83 4.91
C THR A 120 -11.28 34.25 4.87
N THR A 121 -12.11 33.56 4.08
CA THR A 121 -13.56 33.84 4.00
C THR A 121 -14.25 33.67 5.36
N ILE A 122 -13.93 32.61 6.11
CA ILE A 122 -14.52 32.39 7.43
C ILE A 122 -14.06 33.48 8.41
N ALA A 123 -12.79 33.90 8.37
CA ALA A 123 -12.30 34.96 9.23
C ALA A 123 -13.00 36.31 8.95
N GLU A 124 -13.28 36.63 7.70
CA GLU A 124 -14.07 37.82 7.32
C GLU A 124 -15.49 37.78 7.90
N ILE A 125 -16.17 36.62 7.81
CA ILE A 125 -17.50 36.41 8.39
C ILE A 125 -17.45 36.58 9.91
N LEU A 126 -16.44 36.01 10.58
CA LEU A 126 -16.28 36.12 12.04
C LEU A 126 -15.95 37.55 12.47
N LEU A 127 -15.18 38.30 11.69
CA LEU A 127 -14.94 39.73 11.92
C LEU A 127 -16.23 40.55 11.84
N GLU A 128 -17.03 40.35 10.79
CA GLU A 128 -18.31 41.06 10.64
C GLU A 128 -19.27 40.72 11.77
N LEU A 129 -19.40 39.43 12.11
CA LEU A 129 -20.22 38.97 13.22
C LEU A 129 -19.78 39.59 14.56
N ARG A 130 -18.46 39.65 14.81
CA ARG A 130 -17.90 40.32 15.99
C ARG A 130 -18.31 41.79 16.06
N ASP A 131 -18.26 42.49 14.94
CA ASP A 131 -18.60 43.91 14.91
C ASP A 131 -20.10 44.15 15.10
N LYS A 132 -20.97 43.30 14.53
CA LYS A 132 -22.43 43.34 14.84
C LYS A 132 -22.70 43.02 16.31
N ASN A 133 -22.01 42.01 16.86
CA ASN A 133 -22.10 41.65 18.27
C ASN A 133 -21.70 42.81 19.18
N LYS A 134 -20.64 43.57 18.85
CA LYS A 134 -20.25 44.78 19.58
C LYS A 134 -21.36 45.83 19.58
N ILE A 135 -21.97 46.11 18.42
CA ILE A 135 -23.06 47.09 18.31
C ILE A 135 -24.23 46.71 19.24
N ILE A 136 -24.66 45.45 19.19
CA ILE A 136 -25.77 44.94 20.01
C ILE A 136 -25.42 44.99 21.51
N ARG A 137 -24.20 44.60 21.89
CA ARG A 137 -23.71 44.69 23.28
C ARG A 137 -23.75 46.15 23.77
N SER A 138 -23.21 47.09 22.99
CA SER A 138 -23.22 48.51 23.33
C SER A 138 -24.64 49.08 23.48
N ALA A 139 -25.56 48.72 22.57
CA ALA A 139 -26.96 49.13 22.65
C ALA A 139 -27.66 48.57 23.90
N ASN A 140 -27.45 47.29 24.20
CA ASN A 140 -28.00 46.64 25.39
C ASN A 140 -27.44 47.24 26.69
N THR A 141 -26.15 47.61 26.73
CA THR A 141 -25.56 48.32 27.86
C THR A 141 -26.21 49.70 28.04
N ALA A 142 -26.39 50.46 26.97
CA ALA A 142 -27.03 51.78 27.03
C ALA A 142 -28.51 51.69 27.48
N ALA A 143 -29.26 50.73 26.96
CA ALA A 143 -30.65 50.47 27.37
C ALA A 143 -30.74 50.09 28.86
N SER A 144 -29.85 49.20 29.32
CA SER A 144 -29.79 48.80 30.73
C SER A 144 -29.47 49.98 31.65
N ASN A 145 -28.55 50.86 31.24
CA ASN A 145 -28.20 52.07 32.00
C ASN A 145 -29.36 53.09 32.05
N ALA A 146 -30.24 53.08 31.05
CA ALA A 146 -31.46 53.88 31.01
C ALA A 146 -32.65 53.24 31.74
N GLY A 147 -32.45 52.10 32.43
CA GLY A 147 -33.51 51.37 33.14
C GLY A 147 -34.52 50.66 32.23
N ARG A 148 -34.16 50.44 30.96
CA ARG A 148 -35.00 49.71 30.00
C ARG A 148 -34.72 48.21 30.04
N GLU A 149 -35.79 47.43 29.91
CA GLU A 149 -35.72 45.96 29.96
C GLU A 149 -35.76 45.29 28.58
N ASP A 150 -36.05 46.04 27.51
CA ASP A 150 -36.14 45.50 26.15
C ASP A 150 -34.75 45.29 25.52
N ARG A 151 -34.13 44.15 25.88
CA ARG A 151 -32.82 43.73 25.36
C ARG A 151 -32.93 43.05 24.01
N ILE A 152 -32.00 43.36 23.13
CA ILE A 152 -31.85 42.71 21.81
C ILE A 152 -31.04 41.43 22.00
N ASN A 153 -31.58 40.31 21.50
CA ASN A 153 -30.86 39.04 21.50
C ASN A 153 -29.65 39.07 20.56
N MET A 154 -28.58 38.37 20.93
CA MET A 154 -27.42 38.21 20.04
C MET A 154 -27.83 37.45 18.76
N PRO A 155 -27.26 37.76 17.58
CA PRO A 155 -27.65 37.13 16.31
C PRO A 155 -27.59 35.61 16.36
N GLU A 156 -26.56 35.08 17.01
CA GLU A 156 -26.33 33.64 17.12
C GLU A 156 -27.36 32.96 18.03
N HIS A 157 -27.89 33.65 19.06
CA HIS A 157 -29.00 33.12 19.88
C HIS A 157 -30.28 32.98 19.06
N VAL A 158 -30.51 33.91 18.13
CA VAL A 158 -31.67 33.88 17.24
C VAL A 158 -31.50 32.79 16.17
N ALA A 159 -30.32 32.75 15.54
CA ALA A 159 -30.06 31.87 14.40
C ALA A 159 -29.87 30.39 14.80
N CYS A 160 -29.24 30.11 15.95
CA CYS A 160 -28.85 28.74 16.31
C CYS A 160 -29.77 28.06 17.33
N SER A 161 -30.82 28.74 17.84
CA SER A 161 -31.89 28.24 18.72
C SER A 161 -31.64 26.85 19.33
N LEU A 162 -30.71 26.74 20.30
CA LEU A 162 -30.46 25.50 21.02
C LEU A 162 -31.33 25.45 22.28
N PRO A 163 -32.17 24.42 22.47
CA PRO A 163 -32.97 24.29 23.68
C PRO A 163 -32.06 23.99 24.88
N GLY A 164 -31.97 24.93 25.83
CA GLY A 164 -31.46 24.69 27.19
C GLY A 164 -29.94 24.60 27.38
N GLY A 165 -29.12 24.96 26.38
CA GLY A 165 -27.64 24.91 26.47
C GLY A 165 -27.00 26.26 26.81
N GLU A 166 -25.88 26.23 27.53
CA GLU A 166 -24.97 27.39 27.64
C GLU A 166 -24.42 27.75 26.26
N TYR A 167 -24.56 29.04 25.91
CA TYR A 167 -24.12 29.55 24.62
C TYR A 167 -22.64 29.92 24.64
N ARG A 168 -21.84 29.33 23.74
CA ARG A 168 -20.49 29.83 23.42
C ARG A 168 -20.52 30.52 22.06
N SER A 169 -20.06 31.77 22.03
CA SER A 169 -20.01 32.55 20.81
C SER A 169 -19.11 31.88 19.76
N LEU A 170 -19.54 31.87 18.50
CA LEU A 170 -18.82 31.25 17.39
C LEU A 170 -17.45 31.94 17.22
N GLU A 171 -17.42 33.27 17.34
CA GLU A 171 -16.20 34.08 17.36
C GLU A 171 -15.19 33.63 18.44
N ALA A 172 -15.67 33.15 19.59
CA ALA A 172 -14.81 32.72 20.70
C ALA A 172 -14.38 31.25 20.62
N SER A 173 -15.08 30.44 19.82
CA SER A 173 -14.93 28.98 19.79
C SER A 173 -14.05 28.48 18.65
N VAL A 174 -13.91 29.28 17.59
CA VAL A 174 -13.15 28.92 16.39
C VAL A 174 -11.69 29.35 16.52
N LYS A 175 -10.76 28.51 16.04
CA LYS A 175 -9.37 28.87 15.76
C LYS A 175 -9.04 28.47 14.33
N LEU A 176 -8.54 29.41 13.54
CA LEU A 176 -8.18 29.20 12.14
C LEU A 176 -6.68 29.44 11.94
N PRO A 177 -5.86 28.38 11.90
CA PRO A 177 -4.48 28.47 11.44
C PRO A 177 -4.34 29.04 10.02
N SER A 178 -3.22 29.72 9.77
CA SER A 178 -2.84 30.14 8.42
C SER A 178 -2.39 28.95 7.59
N SER A 179 -2.77 28.92 6.32
CA SER A 179 -2.30 27.92 5.35
C SER A 179 -0.82 28.10 4.98
N THR A 180 -0.24 29.29 5.20
CA THR A 180 1.18 29.57 4.91
C THR A 180 2.10 29.27 6.11
N ASN A 181 1.57 29.38 7.33
CA ASN A 181 2.26 29.04 8.57
C ASN A 181 1.24 28.64 9.63
N SER A 182 1.14 27.34 9.90
CA SER A 182 0.16 26.79 10.84
C SER A 182 0.35 27.23 12.29
N TYR A 183 1.50 27.80 12.64
CA TYR A 183 1.73 28.42 13.95
C TYR A 183 1.06 29.79 14.09
N ASN A 184 0.74 30.44 12.96
CA ASN A 184 0.04 31.72 12.94
C ASN A 184 -1.46 31.48 12.81
N LEU A 185 -2.27 32.29 13.51
CA LEU A 185 -3.72 32.24 13.44
C LEU A 185 -4.23 33.40 12.57
N VAL A 186 -5.06 33.07 11.59
CA VAL A 186 -5.94 34.03 10.89
C VAL A 186 -7.09 34.43 11.82
N TRP A 187 -7.55 33.50 12.66
CA TRP A 187 -8.56 33.76 13.67
C TRP A 187 -8.28 33.01 15.00
N PRO A 188 -8.48 33.64 16.18
CA PRO A 188 -8.69 35.08 16.34
C PRO A 188 -7.47 35.85 15.84
N PRO A 189 -7.64 37.05 15.24
CA PRO A 189 -6.51 37.87 14.85
C PRO A 189 -5.67 38.12 16.10
N SER A 190 -4.36 37.90 16.01
CA SER A 190 -3.44 38.35 17.04
C SER A 190 -3.78 39.82 17.34
N ASN A 191 -4.02 40.16 18.62
CA ASN A 191 -4.35 41.54 18.98
C ASN A 191 -3.36 42.49 18.28
N PRO A 192 -3.83 43.54 17.59
CA PRO A 192 -2.92 44.56 17.06
C PRO A 192 -2.08 45.21 18.16
#